data_AF-A0A7G9YV29-F1
#
_entry.id   AF-A0A7G9YV29-F1
#
_cell.length_a   1.000
_cell.length_b   1.000
_cell.length_c   1.000
_cell.angle_alpha   90.00
_cell.angle_beta   90.00
_cell.angle_gamma   90.00
#
_symmetry.space_group_name_H-M   'P 1'
#
loop_
_entity.id
_entity.type
_entity.pdbx_description
1 polymer ?
#
loop_
_entity_poly.entity_id
_entity_poly.type
_entity_poly.pdbx_seq_one_letter_code
_entity_poly.pdbx_strand_id
1 'polypeptide(L)'
;MNPLIKGWHEEHIQEIREKLGEYILSIDGTYSYKDKTLYIFRSYENGVVLYANTTEKDDVQHVQPLLEKVVEMYGLPVAVISDMQPAIIESVKNVMPGIPHQFCQYHFIKNAGSFMEKEYKELGKTMKKKEVLAKAKEVEAAQKKTTK
;
A
#
# COMPACT_ATOMS: atom_id res chain seq x y z
N MET A 1 -25.88 -12.72 0.11
CA MET A 1 -24.93 -11.67 0.52
C MET A 1 -24.22 -11.22 -0.74
N ASN A 2 -24.76 -10.22 -1.44
CA ASN A 2 -24.11 -9.66 -2.62
C ASN A 2 -22.74 -9.10 -2.17
N PRO A 3 -21.63 -9.48 -2.80
CA PRO A 3 -20.38 -8.76 -2.61
C PRO A 3 -20.66 -7.29 -2.94
N LEU A 4 -20.07 -6.38 -2.17
CA LEU A 4 -20.30 -4.94 -2.21
C LEU A 4 -20.35 -4.40 -3.65
N ILE A 5 -21.57 -4.37 -4.20
CA ILE A 5 -21.96 -3.72 -5.45
C ILE A 5 -21.23 -4.33 -6.66
N LYS A 6 -21.93 -4.50 -7.79
CA LYS A 6 -21.25 -4.54 -9.08
C LYS A 6 -20.44 -3.23 -9.15
N GLY A 7 -19.12 -3.33 -9.05
CA GLY A 7 -18.30 -2.31 -8.40
C GLY A 7 -18.39 -0.95 -9.10
N TRP A 8 -18.38 0.14 -8.33
CA TRP A 8 -18.32 1.52 -8.86
C TRP A 8 -17.27 1.66 -9.97
N HIS A 9 -16.13 0.99 -9.83
CA HIS A 9 -15.07 0.91 -10.84
C HIS A 9 -15.52 0.31 -12.17
N GLU A 10 -16.32 -0.77 -12.14
CA GLU A 10 -16.84 -1.44 -13.34
C GLU A 10 -17.85 -0.55 -14.09
N GLU A 11 -18.59 0.30 -13.36
CA GLU A 11 -19.55 1.23 -13.94
C GLU A 11 -18.89 2.51 -14.48
N HIS A 12 -17.71 2.88 -13.97
CA HIS A 12 -17.01 4.12 -14.30
C HIS A 12 -15.69 3.89 -15.07
N ILE A 13 -15.49 2.71 -15.67
CA ILE A 13 -14.24 2.37 -16.39
C ILE A 13 -13.85 3.45 -17.40
N GLN A 14 -14.80 3.95 -18.20
CA GLN A 14 -14.49 4.94 -19.24
C GLN A 14 -14.04 6.27 -18.63
N GLU A 15 -14.73 6.75 -17.59
CA GLU A 15 -14.33 7.97 -16.88
C GLU A 15 -12.94 7.84 -16.25
N ILE A 16 -12.66 6.67 -15.66
CA ILE A 16 -11.35 6.37 -15.08
C ILE A 16 -10.29 6.35 -16.18
N ARG A 17 -10.54 5.68 -17.32
CA ARG A 17 -9.60 5.60 -18.45
C ARG A 17 -9.24 6.98 -19.00
N GLU A 18 -10.22 7.87 -19.16
CA GLU A 18 -9.99 9.24 -19.65
C GLU A 18 -9.07 10.04 -18.72
N LYS A 19 -9.10 9.75 -17.42
CA LYS A 19 -8.29 10.45 -16.40
C LYS A 19 -6.96 9.77 -16.10
N LEU A 20 -6.84 8.47 -16.38
CA LEU A 20 -5.71 7.65 -15.94
C LEU A 20 -4.44 7.95 -16.74
N GLY A 21 -4.54 8.09 -18.06
CA GLY A 21 -3.38 8.25 -18.94
C GLY A 21 -2.35 7.11 -18.77
N GLU A 22 -1.06 7.44 -18.87
CA GLU A 22 0.00 6.54 -18.38
C GLU A 22 -0.01 6.54 -16.84
N TYR A 23 0.15 5.36 -16.25
CA TYR A 23 0.03 5.21 -14.79
C TYR A 23 0.99 4.16 -14.22
N ILE A 24 1.40 4.40 -12.98
CA ILE A 24 2.08 3.44 -12.12
C ILE A 24 1.03 2.72 -11.28
N LEU A 25 1.02 1.39 -11.35
CA LEU A 25 0.10 0.56 -10.58
C LEU A 25 0.65 0.33 -9.17
N SER A 26 -0.05 0.82 -8.16
CA SER A 26 0.19 0.45 -6.77
C SER A 26 -0.74 -0.69 -6.37
N ILE A 27 -0.19 -1.74 -5.74
CA ILE A 27 -0.93 -2.89 -5.22
C ILE A 27 -0.69 -2.96 -3.71
N ASP A 28 -1.77 -3.04 -2.94
CA ASP A 28 -1.72 -3.19 -1.49
C ASP A 28 -2.69 -4.29 -1.03
N GLY A 29 -2.22 -5.10 -0.08
CA GLY A 29 -3.02 -6.14 0.56
C GLY A 29 -3.29 -5.77 2.01
N THR A 30 -4.55 -5.77 2.42
CA THR A 30 -4.94 -5.60 3.82
C THR A 30 -5.88 -6.71 4.27
N TYR A 31 -5.67 -7.22 5.48
CA TYR A 31 -6.59 -8.17 6.08
C TYR A 31 -7.99 -7.55 6.19
N SER A 32 -9.00 -8.30 5.75
CA SER A 32 -10.40 -7.91 5.77
C SER A 32 -11.23 -8.91 6.59
N TYR A 33 -12.56 -8.82 6.50
CA TYR A 33 -13.49 -9.65 7.27
C TYR A 33 -13.38 -11.15 6.93
N LYS A 34 -13.39 -12.03 7.95
CA LYS A 34 -13.35 -13.50 7.86
C LYS A 34 -12.09 -14.08 7.17
N ASP A 35 -10.91 -13.64 7.59
CA ASP A 35 -9.63 -14.20 7.15
C ASP A 35 -9.35 -14.10 5.64
N LYS A 36 -10.05 -13.18 4.96
CA LYS A 36 -9.83 -12.86 3.55
C LYS A 36 -8.97 -11.62 3.42
N THR A 37 -8.05 -11.63 2.47
CA THR A 37 -7.25 -10.46 2.16
C THR A 37 -7.96 -9.63 1.11
N LEU A 38 -8.14 -8.33 1.37
CA LEU A 38 -8.58 -7.36 0.38
C LEU A 38 -7.35 -6.85 -0.37
N TYR A 39 -7.33 -7.08 -1.68
CA TYR A 39 -6.34 -6.48 -2.57
C TYR A 39 -6.92 -5.22 -3.20
N ILE A 40 -6.14 -4.14 -3.16
CA ILE A 40 -6.49 -2.84 -3.71
C ILE A 40 -5.46 -2.48 -4.77
N PHE A 41 -5.95 -2.18 -5.96
CA PHE A 41 -5.18 -1.76 -7.12
C PHE A 41 -5.50 -0.30 -7.40
N ARG A 42 -4.49 0.57 -7.42
CA ARG A 42 -4.69 2.02 -7.56
C ARG A 42 -3.61 2.65 -8.43
N SER A 43 -3.92 3.75 -9.11
CA SER A 43 -2.88 4.63 -9.66
C SER A 43 -2.10 5.24 -8.50
N TYR A 44 -0.78 5.21 -8.61
CA TYR A 44 0.10 5.76 -7.59
C TYR A 44 0.05 7.30 -7.56
N GLU A 45 -0.03 7.93 -8.73
CA GLU A 45 0.12 9.37 -8.94
C GLU A 45 -1.05 10.17 -8.37
N ASN A 46 -2.27 9.70 -8.56
CA ASN A 46 -3.49 10.41 -8.18
C ASN A 46 -4.36 9.65 -7.17
N GLY A 47 -3.97 8.42 -6.80
CA GLY A 47 -4.67 7.61 -5.80
C GLY A 47 -6.01 7.02 -6.24
N VAL A 48 -6.37 7.12 -7.52
CA VAL A 48 -7.61 6.53 -8.04
C VAL A 48 -7.55 5.01 -7.89
N VAL A 49 -8.52 4.45 -7.16
CA VAL A 49 -8.69 3.00 -7.06
C VAL A 49 -9.22 2.50 -8.40
N LEU A 50 -8.50 1.56 -9.00
CA LEU A 50 -8.79 0.95 -10.30
C LEU A 50 -9.63 -0.31 -10.12
N TYR A 51 -9.30 -1.09 -9.09
CA TYR A 51 -10.01 -2.31 -8.73
C TYR A 51 -9.73 -2.66 -7.28
N ALA A 52 -10.69 -3.31 -6.62
CA ALA A 52 -10.49 -3.87 -5.31
C ALA A 52 -11.36 -5.12 -5.15
N ASN A 53 -10.79 -6.20 -4.64
CA ASN A 53 -11.54 -7.41 -4.37
C ASN A 53 -10.86 -8.25 -3.29
N THR A 54 -11.63 -9.09 -2.62
CA THR A 54 -11.10 -10.03 -1.64
C THR A 54 -10.69 -11.35 -2.29
N THR A 55 -9.67 -12.00 -1.73
CA THR A 55 -9.30 -13.38 -2.06
C THR A 55 -9.49 -14.29 -0.85
N GLU A 56 -9.74 -15.57 -1.11
CA GLU A 56 -9.77 -16.59 -0.05
C GLU A 56 -8.36 -16.95 0.44
N LYS A 57 -7.34 -16.75 -0.41
CA LYS A 57 -5.94 -17.06 -0.14
C LYS A 57 -5.01 -16.03 -0.76
N ASP A 58 -3.82 -15.96 -0.17
CA ASP A 58 -2.74 -15.05 -0.56
C ASP A 58 -1.72 -15.75 -1.48
N ASP A 59 -2.21 -16.51 -2.45
CA ASP A 59 -1.41 -17.26 -3.43
C ASP A 59 -1.63 -16.75 -4.85
N VAL A 60 -0.76 -17.18 -5.77
CA VAL A 60 -0.75 -16.75 -7.17
C VAL A 60 -2.07 -17.06 -7.87
N GLN A 61 -2.69 -18.21 -7.58
CA GLN A 61 -3.94 -18.63 -8.23
C GLN A 61 -5.10 -17.70 -7.91
N HIS A 62 -5.06 -17.03 -6.76
CA HIS A 62 -6.11 -16.09 -6.35
C HIS A 62 -5.74 -14.63 -6.64
N VAL A 63 -4.47 -14.26 -6.57
CA VAL A 63 -4.01 -12.88 -6.81
C VAL A 63 -3.93 -12.57 -8.31
N GLN A 64 -3.44 -13.50 -9.13
CA GLN A 64 -3.22 -13.27 -10.55
C GLN A 64 -4.49 -12.86 -11.31
N PRO A 65 -5.66 -13.51 -11.10
CA PRO A 65 -6.89 -13.12 -11.79
C PRO A 65 -7.34 -11.68 -11.49
N LEU A 66 -7.06 -11.17 -10.29
CA LEU A 66 -7.38 -9.79 -9.94
C LEU A 66 -6.51 -8.80 -10.75
N LEU A 67 -5.23 -9.14 -10.93
CA LEU A 67 -4.29 -8.34 -11.70
C LEU A 67 -4.60 -8.38 -13.20
N GLU A 68 -4.95 -9.55 -13.73
CA GLU A 68 -5.41 -9.72 -15.11
C GLU A 68 -6.62 -8.83 -15.40
N LYS A 69 -7.58 -8.78 -14.47
CA LYS A 69 -8.76 -7.92 -14.60
C LYS A 69 -8.41 -6.43 -14.62
N VAL A 70 -7.41 -5.99 -13.85
CA VAL A 70 -6.91 -4.59 -13.92
C VAL A 70 -6.32 -4.30 -15.30
N VAL A 71 -5.51 -5.21 -15.84
CA VAL A 71 -4.88 -5.03 -17.16
C VAL A 71 -5.92 -5.08 -18.29
N GLU A 72 -6.92 -5.94 -18.20
CA GLU A 72 -8.05 -5.97 -19.14
C GLU A 72 -8.83 -4.64 -19.11
N MET A 73 -9.05 -4.09 -17.92
CA MET A 73 -9.81 -2.85 -17.74
C MET A 73 -9.01 -1.59 -18.09
N TYR A 74 -7.69 -1.54 -17.91
CA TYR A 74 -6.94 -0.28 -18.02
C TYR A 74 -5.67 -0.34 -18.87
N GLY A 75 -5.31 -1.50 -19.41
CA GLY A 75 -4.08 -1.71 -20.16
C GLY A 75 -2.89 -2.01 -19.25
N LEU A 76 -1.68 -2.02 -19.83
CA LEU A 76 -0.45 -2.23 -19.07
C LEU A 76 0.00 -0.94 -18.38
N PRO A 77 0.36 -0.96 -17.09
CA PRO A 77 0.98 0.17 -16.42
C PRO A 77 2.42 0.36 -16.90
N VAL A 78 3.00 1.54 -16.69
CA VAL A 78 4.43 1.80 -17.00
C VAL A 78 5.37 1.23 -15.94
N ALA A 79 4.89 1.02 -14.72
CA ALA A 79 5.59 0.35 -13.63
C ALA A 79 4.61 -0.16 -12.57
N VAL A 80 5.07 -1.05 -11.69
CA VAL A 80 4.32 -1.55 -10.53
C VAL A 80 5.04 -1.21 -9.23
N ILE A 81 4.27 -0.83 -8.21
CA ILE A 81 4.71 -0.71 -6.82
C ILE A 81 3.86 -1.64 -5.95
N SER A 82 4.48 -2.55 -5.21
CA SER A 82 3.77 -3.39 -4.24
C SER A 82 4.62 -3.69 -3.02
N ASP A 83 4.08 -4.36 -2.01
CA ASP A 83 4.93 -5.02 -1.01
C ASP A 83 5.74 -6.18 -1.64
N MET A 84 6.51 -6.88 -0.80
CA MET A 84 7.33 -8.02 -1.20
C MET A 84 6.59 -9.37 -1.08
N GLN A 85 5.25 -9.39 -1.18
CA GLN A 85 4.49 -10.63 -1.11
C GLN A 85 4.80 -11.52 -2.34
N PRO A 86 5.21 -12.80 -2.14
CA PRO A 86 5.58 -13.68 -3.24
C PRO A 86 4.50 -13.84 -4.32
N ALA A 87 3.24 -13.96 -3.91
CA ALA A 87 2.12 -14.09 -4.84
C ALA A 87 2.01 -12.88 -5.78
N ILE A 88 2.13 -11.65 -5.26
CA ILE A 88 2.09 -10.44 -6.08
C ILE A 88 3.28 -10.40 -7.05
N ILE A 89 4.49 -10.70 -6.57
CA ILE A 89 5.70 -10.71 -7.40
C ILE A 89 5.56 -11.66 -8.58
N GLU A 90 5.08 -12.88 -8.32
CA GLU A 90 4.90 -13.89 -9.36
C GLU A 90 3.75 -13.53 -10.31
N SER A 91 2.61 -13.06 -9.79
CA SER A 91 1.50 -12.58 -10.63
C SER A 91 1.91 -11.42 -11.55
N VAL A 92 2.68 -10.45 -11.06
CA VAL A 92 3.18 -9.33 -11.89
C VAL A 92 4.08 -9.86 -13.01
N LYS A 93 5.00 -10.78 -12.71
CA LYS A 93 5.87 -11.41 -13.73
C LYS A 93 5.08 -12.17 -14.79
N ASN A 94 4.01 -12.87 -14.38
CA ASN A 94 3.18 -13.67 -15.28
C ASN A 94 2.30 -12.80 -16.18
N VAL A 95 1.67 -11.76 -15.63
CA VAL A 95 0.65 -10.95 -16.32
C VAL A 95 1.28 -9.83 -17.16
N MET A 96 2.39 -9.25 -16.70
CA MET A 96 3.01 -8.08 -17.32
C MET A 96 4.54 -8.23 -17.40
N PRO A 97 5.03 -9.26 -18.12
CA PRO A 97 6.46 -9.53 -18.22
C PRO A 97 7.20 -8.32 -18.81
N GLY A 98 8.28 -7.91 -18.14
CA GLY A 98 9.11 -6.78 -18.57
C GLY A 98 8.68 -5.42 -18.01
N ILE A 99 7.52 -5.31 -17.34
CA ILE A 99 7.17 -4.08 -16.62
C ILE A 99 8.04 -3.97 -15.36
N PRO A 100 8.72 -2.82 -15.12
CA PRO A 100 9.50 -2.60 -13.91
C PRO A 100 8.65 -2.75 -12.64
N HIS A 101 9.14 -3.55 -11.68
CA HIS A 101 8.47 -3.79 -10.42
C HIS A 101 9.33 -3.30 -9.25
N GLN A 102 8.90 -2.21 -8.62
CA GLN A 102 9.53 -1.62 -7.44
C GLN A 102 8.83 -2.12 -6.17
N PHE A 103 9.60 -2.44 -5.14
CA PHE A 103 9.02 -2.74 -3.82
C PHE A 103 8.76 -1.47 -3.02
N CYS A 104 7.65 -1.46 -2.29
CA CYS A 104 7.17 -0.36 -1.49
C CYS A 104 8.14 -0.08 -0.34
N GLN A 105 8.75 1.11 -0.38
CA GLN A 105 9.75 1.55 0.60
C GLN A 105 9.18 1.62 2.03
N TYR A 106 7.91 1.98 2.17
CA TYR A 106 7.25 1.99 3.48
C TYR A 106 7.26 0.60 4.12
N HIS A 107 6.79 -0.43 3.39
CA HIS A 107 6.76 -1.80 3.90
C HIS A 107 8.17 -2.33 4.17
N PHE A 108 9.13 -2.02 3.30
CA PHE A 108 10.53 -2.36 3.52
C PHE A 108 11.06 -1.77 4.84
N ILE A 109 10.93 -0.45 5.04
CA ILE A 109 11.42 0.22 6.26
C ILE A 109 10.66 -0.25 7.50
N LYS A 110 9.34 -0.43 7.42
CA LYS A 110 8.52 -0.96 8.51
C LYS A 110 8.99 -2.35 8.94
N ASN A 111 9.22 -3.25 7.99
CA ASN A 111 9.69 -4.59 8.27
C ASN A 111 11.13 -4.57 8.79
N ALA A 112 12.01 -3.74 8.23
CA ALA A 112 13.36 -3.55 8.74
C ALA A 112 13.37 -3.00 10.18
N GLY A 113 12.41 -2.14 10.53
CA GLY A 113 12.25 -1.60 11.88
C GLY A 113 11.99 -2.67 12.95
N SER A 114 11.42 -3.82 12.58
CA SER A 114 11.20 -4.93 13.52
C SER A 114 12.50 -5.48 14.13
N PHE A 115 13.61 -5.43 13.38
CA PHE A 115 14.93 -5.84 13.88
C PHE A 115 15.45 -4.93 15.00
N MET A 116 14.91 -3.71 15.12
CA MET A 116 15.30 -2.73 16.13
C MET A 116 14.26 -2.59 17.24
N GLU A 117 13.24 -3.46 17.31
CA GLU A 117 12.10 -3.27 18.21
C GLU A 117 12.53 -3.27 19.69
N LYS A 118 13.50 -4.11 20.05
CA LYS A 118 14.02 -4.18 21.43
C LYS A 118 14.75 -2.89 21.81
N GLU A 119 15.69 -2.45 20.98
CA GLU A 119 16.48 -1.24 21.16
C GLU A 119 15.57 -0.02 21.22
N TYR A 120 14.55 0.03 20.36
CA TYR A 120 13.56 1.09 20.34
C TYR A 120 12.73 1.13 21.63
N LYS A 121 12.30 -0.03 22.16
CA LYS A 121 11.58 -0.12 23.44
C LYS A 121 12.45 0.34 24.61
N GLU A 122 13.72 -0.06 24.66
CA GLU A 122 14.65 0.35 25.72
C GLU A 122 14.99 1.84 25.67
N LEU A 123 15.16 2.39 24.45
CA LEU A 123 15.30 3.82 24.24
C LEU A 123 14.06 4.55 24.75
N GLY A 124 12.86 4.08 24.41
CA GLY A 124 11.60 4.67 24.86
C GLY A 124 11.45 4.68 26.39
N LYS A 125 11.82 3.59 27.09
CA LYS A 125 11.85 3.53 28.56
C LYS A 125 12.83 4.56 29.14
N THR A 126 14.03 4.64 28.56
CA THR A 126 15.08 5.57 28.99
C THR A 126 14.65 7.03 28.80
N MET A 127 14.04 7.35 27.66
CA MET A 127 13.51 8.68 27.36
C MET A 127 12.42 9.10 28.32
N LYS A 128 11.51 8.18 28.68
CA LYS A 128 10.49 8.41 29.71
C LYS A 128 11.12 8.69 31.07
N LYS A 129 12.06 7.85 31.53
CA LYS A 129 12.78 8.02 32.80
C LYS A 129 13.53 9.36 32.88
N LYS A 130 14.07 9.83 31.76
CA LYS A 130 14.78 11.12 31.67
C LYS A 130 13.89 12.32 31.38
N GLU A 131 12.58 12.11 31.24
CA GLU A 131 11.56 13.13 30.94
C GLU A 131 11.86 13.90 29.65
N VAL A 132 12.47 13.23 28.66
CA VAL A 132 12.97 13.88 27.43
C VAL A 132 11.85 14.60 26.69
N LEU A 133 10.66 13.98 26.58
CA LEU A 133 9.50 14.57 25.91
C LEU A 133 8.95 15.81 26.62
N ALA A 134 8.96 15.83 27.96
CA ALA A 134 8.51 16.98 28.72
C ALA A 134 9.47 18.17 28.50
N LYS A 135 10.77 17.91 28.61
CA LYS A 135 11.83 18.91 28.36
C LYS A 135 11.79 19.43 26.92
N ALA A 136 11.57 18.56 25.94
CA ALA A 136 11.45 18.98 24.54
C ALA A 136 10.26 19.95 24.33
N LYS A 137 9.10 19.66 24.93
CA LYS A 137 7.92 20.54 24.87
C LYS A 137 8.16 21.91 25.52
N GLU A 138 8.89 21.95 26.63
CA GLU A 138 9.27 23.21 27.29
C GLU A 138 10.16 24.06 26.37
N VAL A 139 11.15 23.44 25.73
CA VAL A 139 12.03 24.11 24.76
C VAL A 139 11.24 24.63 23.55
N GLU A 140 10.35 23.81 22.97
CA GLU A 140 9.48 24.26 21.86
C GLU A 140 8.59 25.44 22.25
N ALA A 141 8.02 25.42 23.46
CA ALA A 141 7.19 26.50 23.98
C ALA A 141 8.00 27.78 24.21
N ALA A 142 9.23 27.67 24.71
CA ALA A 142 10.14 28.79 24.90
C ALA A 142 10.55 29.42 23.57
N GLN A 143 10.87 28.61 22.56
CA GLN A 143 11.20 29.08 21.20
C GLN A 143 10.03 29.82 20.54
N LYS A 144 8.80 29.28 20.63
CA LYS A 144 7.60 29.96 20.08
C LYS A 144 7.31 31.33 20.70
N LYS A 145 7.76 31.57 21.94
CA LYS A 145 7.64 32.87 22.61
C LYS A 145 8.72 33.87 22.20
N THR A 146 9.86 33.39 21.68
CA THR A 146 10.98 34.23 21.23
C THR A 146 10.90 34.59 19.75
N THR A 147 10.14 33.83 18.95
CA THR A 147 9.88 34.13 17.52
C THR A 147 8.62 34.98 17.29
N LYS A 148 8.02 35.53 18.34
CA LYS A 148 6.87 36.44 18.31
C LYS A 148 7.29 37.82 18.78
#